data_AF-A0A1H8XH55-F1
#
_entry.id   AF-A0A1H8XH55-F1
#
_cell.length_a   1.000
_cell.length_b   1.000
_cell.length_c   1.000
_cell.angle_alpha   90.00
_cell.angle_beta   90.00
_cell.angle_gamma   90.00
#
_symmetry.space_group_name_H-M   'P 1'
#
loop_
_entity.id
_entity.type
_entity.pdbx_description
1 polymer ?
#
loop_
_entity_poly.entity_id
_entity_poly.type
_entity_poly.pdbx_seq_one_letter_code
_entity_poly.pdbx_strand_id
1 'polypeptide(L)'
;MATEPVRRRRHGEQLESELLAAGWDELAEAGYARLTMESVAARARTGSAVLYRRWANKDELVLAAIRYHRKTNPVAVPDTGSLRGDLIAHLTAVGEALAGFFAIAAAAAFSGLLANTGLSPAQARELVMDARPLPDVRIAYQRSHDRGEIDLGRVPPAVLALPFDLVRHDLLMDLKPLKRARVESIVDELFWPLLRNYQDSTVKYQTINELFRSIMSTQRKAAEEWARSRDLTFEQAMVLGFLERQPGAIQRDVAAMSHTTASNVSLLLKGLERRGLVERRTENGNERSKRVYASPAGSRLIAGLDAAMAEVDKAVFAPLDEAEQAGLEALLGKVNARLP
;
A
#
# COMPACT_ATOMS: atom_id res chain seq x y z
N MET A 1 -15.62 -22.43 56.62
CA MET A 1 -14.81 -21.50 55.78
C MET A 1 -15.72 -20.84 54.76
N ALA A 2 -15.61 -19.53 54.64
CA ALA A 2 -16.62 -18.62 54.12
C ALA A 2 -16.70 -18.57 52.59
N THR A 3 -17.93 -18.49 52.07
CA THR A 3 -18.28 -18.09 50.70
C THR A 3 -19.24 -16.91 50.74
N GLU A 4 -18.77 -15.76 51.25
CA GLU A 4 -19.52 -14.49 51.22
C GLU A 4 -18.72 -13.24 50.75
N PRO A 5 -17.97 -13.26 49.62
CA PRO A 5 -17.38 -12.03 49.06
C PRO A 5 -18.07 -11.50 47.79
N VAL A 6 -18.95 -12.27 47.13
CA VAL A 6 -19.43 -11.96 45.77
C VAL A 6 -20.53 -10.89 45.76
N ARG A 7 -21.47 -10.92 46.71
CA ARG A 7 -22.63 -10.01 46.74
C ARG A 7 -22.25 -8.57 47.08
N ARG A 8 -21.31 -8.39 48.00
CA ARG A 8 -20.82 -7.06 48.44
C ARG A 8 -19.99 -6.35 47.37
N ARG A 9 -19.20 -7.11 46.59
CA ARG A 9 -18.43 -6.59 45.46
C ARG A 9 -19.34 -6.10 44.33
N ARG A 10 -20.33 -6.91 43.93
CA ARG A 10 -21.30 -6.56 42.88
C ARG A 10 -22.08 -5.28 43.21
N HIS A 11 -22.48 -5.12 44.48
CA HIS A 11 -23.17 -3.91 44.93
C HIS A 11 -22.26 -2.67 44.97
N GLY A 12 -20.96 -2.85 45.22
CA GLY A 12 -19.96 -1.79 45.18
C GLY A 12 -19.64 -1.31 43.77
N GLU A 13 -19.55 -2.23 42.80
CA GLU A 13 -19.33 -1.93 41.38
C GLU A 13 -20.57 -1.25 40.75
N GLN A 14 -21.77 -1.69 41.12
CA GLN A 14 -23.02 -1.07 40.67
C GLN A 14 -23.17 0.36 41.19
N LEU A 15 -22.92 0.58 42.49
CA LEU A 15 -22.93 1.92 43.08
C LEU A 15 -21.89 2.83 42.41
N GLU A 16 -20.68 2.35 42.16
CA GLU A 16 -19.65 3.13 41.48
C GLU A 16 -20.06 3.54 40.06
N SER A 17 -20.68 2.61 39.33
CA SER A 17 -21.22 2.85 37.98
C SER A 17 -22.31 3.92 37.98
N GLU A 18 -23.20 3.92 38.98
CA GLU A 18 -24.25 4.94 39.15
C GLU A 18 -23.65 6.32 39.49
N LEU A 19 -22.62 6.38 40.33
CA LEU A 19 -21.92 7.62 40.66
C LEU A 19 -21.18 8.22 39.46
N LEU A 20 -20.53 7.38 38.66
CA LEU A 20 -19.82 7.80 37.46
C LEU A 20 -20.75 8.27 36.35
N ALA A 21 -21.90 7.60 36.18
CA ALA A 21 -22.97 8.06 35.29
C ALA A 21 -23.51 9.43 35.72
N ALA A 22 -23.84 9.59 37.01
CA ALA A 22 -24.30 10.88 37.54
C ALA A 22 -23.24 11.99 37.42
N GLY A 23 -21.96 11.66 37.59
CA GLY A 23 -20.85 12.59 37.39
C GLY A 23 -20.73 13.05 35.93
N TRP A 24 -20.93 12.15 34.97
CA TRP A 24 -20.96 12.49 33.55
C TRP A 24 -22.16 13.38 33.21
N ASP A 25 -23.35 13.02 33.68
CA ASP A 25 -24.58 13.78 33.40
C ASP A 25 -24.51 15.21 33.98
N GLU A 26 -23.98 15.35 35.20
CA GLU A 26 -23.71 16.68 35.79
C GLU A 26 -22.69 17.46 34.95
N LEU A 27 -21.62 16.79 34.47
CA LEU A 27 -20.62 17.44 33.64
C LEU A 27 -21.21 17.94 32.32
N ALA A 28 -22.08 17.14 31.69
CA ALA A 28 -22.73 17.49 30.44
C ALA A 28 -23.74 18.65 30.60
N GLU A 29 -24.46 18.71 31.72
CA GLU A 29 -25.52 19.69 31.97
C GLU A 29 -24.98 20.99 32.58
N ALA A 30 -24.21 20.89 33.68
CA ALA A 30 -23.72 22.04 34.42
C ALA A 30 -22.36 22.55 33.91
N GLY A 31 -21.58 21.70 33.25
CA GLY A 31 -20.21 22.01 32.84
C GLY A 31 -19.21 21.95 34.00
N TYR A 32 -17.93 21.75 33.67
CA TYR A 32 -16.86 21.53 34.66
C TYR A 32 -16.74 22.66 35.69
N ALA A 33 -16.91 23.93 35.28
CA ALA A 33 -16.74 25.08 36.16
C ALA A 33 -17.77 25.11 37.31
N ARG A 34 -19.02 24.68 37.06
CA ARG A 34 -20.10 24.70 38.06
C ARG A 34 -20.27 23.38 38.80
N LEU A 35 -19.72 22.29 38.27
CA LEU A 35 -19.77 20.97 38.91
C LEU A 35 -19.08 21.02 40.29
N THR A 36 -19.72 20.43 41.30
CA THR A 36 -19.16 20.20 42.64
C THR A 36 -19.34 18.74 43.07
N MET A 37 -18.62 18.31 44.10
CA MET A 37 -18.81 16.96 44.66
C MET A 37 -20.23 16.81 45.22
N GLU A 38 -20.76 17.86 45.82
CA GLU A 38 -22.11 17.90 46.41
C GLU A 38 -23.20 17.85 45.33
N SER A 39 -23.01 18.52 44.18
CA SER A 39 -23.99 18.48 43.09
C SER A 39 -24.08 17.10 42.44
N VAL A 40 -22.95 16.40 42.28
CA VAL A 40 -22.94 15.00 41.83
C VAL A 40 -23.59 14.08 42.86
N ALA A 41 -23.31 14.25 44.16
CA ALA A 41 -23.94 13.47 45.22
C ALA A 41 -25.47 13.64 45.23
N ALA A 42 -25.94 14.88 45.08
CA ALA A 42 -27.35 15.19 44.98
C ALA A 42 -28.01 14.47 43.78
N ARG A 43 -27.38 14.51 42.59
CA ARG A 43 -27.89 13.81 41.40
C ARG A 43 -27.90 12.30 41.56
N ALA A 44 -26.85 11.73 42.16
CA ALA A 44 -26.79 10.30 42.45
C ALA A 44 -27.66 9.88 43.64
N ARG A 45 -28.34 10.82 44.31
CA ARG A 45 -29.14 10.58 45.53
C ARG A 45 -28.35 9.86 46.63
N THR A 46 -27.11 10.29 46.84
CA THR A 46 -26.20 9.78 47.88
C THR A 46 -25.63 10.92 48.73
N GLY A 47 -24.96 10.59 49.84
CA GLY A 47 -24.18 11.57 50.61
C GLY A 47 -22.79 11.81 50.01
N SER A 48 -22.28 13.05 50.08
CA SER A 48 -20.95 13.44 49.55
C SER A 48 -19.81 12.59 50.12
N ALA A 49 -19.92 12.13 51.37
CA ALA A 49 -18.94 11.23 51.99
C ALA A 49 -18.74 9.90 51.26
N VAL A 50 -19.67 9.49 50.38
CA VAL A 50 -19.53 8.30 49.53
C VAL A 50 -18.61 8.59 48.34
N LEU A 51 -18.70 9.78 47.75
CA LEU A 51 -17.83 10.22 46.65
C LEU A 51 -16.40 10.44 47.14
N TYR A 52 -16.22 11.17 48.25
CA TYR A 52 -14.88 11.48 48.81
C TYR A 52 -14.09 10.24 49.24
N ARG A 53 -14.75 9.11 49.53
CA ARG A 53 -14.06 7.83 49.81
C ARG A 53 -13.44 7.20 48.56
N ARG A 54 -13.89 7.58 47.37
CA ARG A 54 -13.51 6.98 46.08
C ARG A 54 -12.66 7.90 45.22
N TRP A 55 -12.95 9.20 45.27
CA TRP A 55 -12.24 10.25 44.53
C TRP A 55 -11.90 11.37 45.51
N ALA A 56 -10.62 11.72 45.60
CA ALA A 56 -10.15 12.69 46.58
C ALA A 56 -10.66 14.10 46.30
N ASN A 57 -10.98 14.39 45.03
CA ASN A 57 -11.43 15.69 44.56
C ASN A 57 -12.31 15.57 43.31
N LYS A 58 -12.86 16.72 42.88
CA LYS A 58 -13.69 16.84 41.67
C LYS A 58 -12.99 16.34 40.41
N ASP A 59 -11.69 16.60 40.28
CA ASP A 59 -10.95 16.33 39.04
C ASP A 59 -10.79 14.82 38.82
N GLU A 60 -10.48 14.09 39.89
CA GLU A 60 -10.44 12.63 39.87
C GLU A 60 -11.79 12.01 39.50
N LEU A 61 -12.89 12.55 40.06
CA LEU A 61 -14.25 12.12 39.75
C LEU A 61 -14.59 12.38 38.28
N VAL A 62 -14.29 13.59 37.77
CA VAL A 62 -14.55 13.97 36.37
C VAL A 62 -13.75 13.10 35.41
N LEU A 63 -12.46 12.90 35.65
CA LEU A 63 -11.62 12.02 34.82
C LEU A 63 -12.14 10.58 34.83
N ALA A 64 -12.60 10.09 35.99
CA ALA A 64 -13.19 8.76 36.09
C ALA A 64 -14.52 8.68 35.31
N ALA A 65 -15.39 9.70 35.42
CA ALA A 65 -16.66 9.77 34.72
C ALA A 65 -16.49 9.81 33.19
N ILE A 66 -15.53 10.61 32.68
CA ILE A 66 -15.18 10.67 31.26
C ILE A 66 -14.76 9.28 30.74
N ARG A 67 -13.85 8.60 31.46
CA ARG A 67 -13.39 7.25 31.09
C ARG A 67 -14.52 6.22 31.13
N TYR A 68 -15.34 6.27 32.17
CA TYR A 68 -16.47 5.37 32.32
C TYR A 68 -17.49 5.54 31.20
N HIS A 69 -17.91 6.78 30.93
CA HIS A 69 -18.88 7.07 29.87
C HIS A 69 -18.40 6.56 28.51
N ARG A 70 -17.13 6.78 28.16
CA ARG A 70 -16.59 6.26 26.91
C ARG A 70 -16.55 4.73 26.87
N LYS A 71 -16.18 4.07 27.96
CA LYS A 71 -16.14 2.61 28.05
C LYS A 71 -17.53 1.97 27.90
N THR A 72 -18.57 2.61 28.43
CA THR A 72 -19.94 2.06 28.42
C THR A 72 -20.78 2.42 27.20
N ASN A 73 -20.27 3.30 26.33
CA ASN A 73 -20.90 3.68 25.06
C ASN A 73 -20.00 3.32 23.86
N PRO A 74 -19.75 2.02 23.61
CA PRO A 74 -18.95 1.58 22.47
C PRO A 74 -19.70 1.83 21.15
N VAL A 75 -18.95 2.18 20.10
CA VAL A 75 -19.48 2.30 18.74
C VAL A 75 -19.37 0.95 18.06
N ALA A 76 -20.50 0.37 17.67
CA ALA A 76 -20.54 -0.94 17.03
C ALA A 76 -19.79 -0.94 15.68
N VAL A 77 -19.21 -2.09 15.33
CA VAL A 77 -18.59 -2.32 14.01
C VAL A 77 -19.61 -2.99 13.10
N PRO A 78 -20.05 -2.34 12.02
CA PRO A 78 -20.98 -2.92 11.07
C PRO A 78 -20.40 -4.18 10.38
N ASP A 79 -21.30 -5.00 9.84
CA ASP A 79 -21.02 -6.02 8.81
C ASP A 79 -22.00 -5.84 7.67
N THR A 80 -21.66 -4.93 6.77
CA THR A 80 -22.43 -4.61 5.57
C THR A 80 -22.13 -5.58 4.43
N GLY A 81 -21.14 -6.47 4.59
CA GLY A 81 -20.65 -7.39 3.56
C GLY A 81 -19.61 -6.78 2.61
N SER A 82 -19.16 -5.55 2.84
CA SER A 82 -18.05 -4.94 2.11
C SER A 82 -17.20 -4.03 3.00
N LEU A 83 -15.89 -3.98 2.78
CA LEU A 83 -14.99 -3.11 3.53
C LEU A 83 -15.41 -1.64 3.42
N ARG A 84 -15.75 -1.20 2.20
CA ARG A 84 -16.18 0.17 1.95
C ARG A 84 -17.43 0.50 2.76
N GLY A 85 -18.43 -0.37 2.75
CA GLY A 85 -19.66 -0.19 3.51
C GLY A 85 -19.41 -0.18 5.02
N ASP A 86 -18.56 -1.08 5.51
CA ASP A 86 -18.19 -1.20 6.92
C ASP A 86 -17.49 0.08 7.42
N LEU A 87 -16.53 0.60 6.64
CA LEU A 87 -15.81 1.83 6.96
C LEU A 87 -16.75 3.04 6.97
N ILE A 88 -17.55 3.25 5.92
CA ILE A 88 -18.45 4.41 5.87
C ILE A 88 -19.46 4.39 7.01
N ALA A 89 -20.07 3.23 7.27
CA ALA A 89 -21.06 3.09 8.33
C ALA A 89 -20.44 3.29 9.72
N HIS A 90 -19.28 2.69 9.99
CA HIS A 90 -18.61 2.82 11.28
C HIS A 90 -18.09 4.23 11.52
N LEU A 91 -17.40 4.84 10.55
CA LEU A 91 -16.83 6.18 10.69
C LEU A 91 -17.93 7.25 10.85
N THR A 92 -19.07 7.08 10.19
CA THR A 92 -20.25 7.94 10.41
C THR A 92 -20.77 7.80 11.83
N ALA A 93 -20.97 6.56 12.31
CA ALA A 93 -21.43 6.30 13.68
C ALA A 93 -20.46 6.84 14.74
N VAL A 94 -19.15 6.74 14.49
CA VAL A 94 -18.11 7.36 15.34
C VAL A 94 -18.26 8.88 15.39
N GLY A 95 -18.44 9.52 14.22
CA GLY A 95 -18.68 10.96 14.11
C GLY A 95 -19.90 11.42 14.91
N GLU A 96 -21.01 10.71 14.79
CA GLU A 96 -22.27 11.02 15.47
C GLU A 96 -22.18 10.77 16.99
N ALA A 97 -21.62 9.65 17.41
CA ALA A 97 -21.56 9.25 18.81
C ALA A 97 -20.54 10.06 19.63
N LEU A 98 -19.39 10.41 19.05
CA LEU A 98 -18.27 10.98 19.82
C LEU A 98 -18.17 12.50 19.77
N ALA A 99 -18.87 13.19 18.87
CA ALA A 99 -18.78 14.66 18.78
C ALA A 99 -19.18 15.36 20.08
N GLY A 100 -20.34 15.00 20.65
CA GLY A 100 -20.80 15.56 21.92
C GLY A 100 -19.88 15.21 23.08
N PHE A 101 -19.37 13.98 23.11
CA PHE A 101 -18.39 13.54 24.10
C PHE A 101 -17.11 14.39 24.06
N PHE A 102 -16.53 14.60 22.88
CA PHE A 102 -15.31 15.42 22.75
C PHE A 102 -15.56 16.89 23.03
N ALA A 103 -16.72 17.44 22.67
CA ALA A 103 -17.08 18.81 23.02
C ALA A 103 -17.10 19.01 24.55
N ILE A 104 -17.74 18.10 25.29
CA ILE A 104 -17.79 18.13 26.76
C ILE A 104 -16.39 17.95 27.37
N ALA A 105 -15.61 16.97 26.89
CA ALA A 105 -14.27 16.71 27.39
C ALA A 105 -13.31 17.88 27.13
N ALA A 106 -13.36 18.48 25.93
CA ALA A 106 -12.57 19.66 25.59
C ALA A 106 -12.97 20.86 26.45
N ALA A 107 -14.27 21.12 26.63
CA ALA A 107 -14.74 22.19 27.50
C ALA A 107 -14.25 22.02 28.94
N ALA A 108 -14.27 20.79 29.49
CA ALA A 108 -13.71 20.50 30.80
C ALA A 108 -12.21 20.77 30.88
N ALA A 109 -11.45 20.33 29.86
CA ALA A 109 -10.01 20.54 29.77
C ALA A 109 -9.64 22.02 29.79
N PHE A 110 -10.34 22.85 29.00
CA PHE A 110 -10.12 24.30 28.95
C PHE A 110 -10.67 25.07 30.16
N SER A 111 -11.60 24.49 30.91
CA SER A 111 -12.21 25.12 32.09
C SER A 111 -11.41 24.91 33.39
N GLY A 112 -10.17 24.42 33.31
CA GLY A 112 -9.26 24.31 34.46
C GLY A 112 -8.85 22.88 34.83
N LEU A 113 -9.49 21.85 34.26
CA LEU A 113 -9.14 20.46 34.57
C LEU A 113 -7.67 20.16 34.29
N LEU A 114 -7.11 20.64 33.17
CA LEU A 114 -5.68 20.46 32.86
C LEU A 114 -4.78 21.19 33.85
N ALA A 115 -5.12 22.43 34.19
CA ALA A 115 -4.34 23.24 35.11
C ALA A 115 -4.30 22.62 36.51
N ASN A 116 -5.44 22.12 37.00
CA ASN A 116 -5.55 21.56 38.34
C ASN A 116 -4.90 20.17 38.46
N THR A 117 -4.89 19.39 37.38
CA THR A 117 -4.31 18.04 37.36
C THR A 117 -2.85 18.01 36.91
N GLY A 118 -2.35 19.10 36.33
CA GLY A 118 -1.02 19.15 35.70
C GLY A 118 -0.90 18.29 34.44
N LEU A 119 -2.02 17.82 33.86
CA LEU A 119 -2.01 17.03 32.65
C LEU A 119 -1.55 17.87 31.46
N SER A 120 -0.57 17.37 30.72
CA SER A 120 -0.23 17.92 29.40
C SER A 120 -1.39 17.70 28.42
N PRO A 121 -1.49 18.53 27.35
CA PRO A 121 -2.44 18.28 26.27
C PRO A 121 -2.33 16.88 25.67
N ALA A 122 -1.13 16.31 25.59
CA ALA A 122 -0.91 14.96 25.09
C ALA A 122 -1.51 13.88 26.01
N GLN A 123 -1.31 14.00 27.32
CA GLN A 123 -1.88 13.08 28.31
C GLN A 123 -3.41 13.20 28.39
N ALA A 124 -3.94 14.42 28.31
CA ALA A 124 -5.37 14.63 28.29
C ALA A 124 -6.03 14.07 27.03
N ARG A 125 -5.37 14.28 25.87
CA ARG A 125 -5.75 13.60 24.63
C ARG A 125 -5.75 12.10 24.84
N GLU A 126 -4.70 11.49 25.39
CA GLU A 126 -4.65 10.05 25.63
C GLU A 126 -5.77 9.54 26.56
N LEU A 127 -6.11 10.30 27.61
CA LEU A 127 -7.14 9.96 28.58
C LEU A 127 -8.56 10.01 27.97
N VAL A 128 -8.80 10.99 27.08
CA VAL A 128 -10.05 11.14 26.33
C VAL A 128 -10.10 10.16 25.14
N MET A 129 -8.95 9.89 24.52
CA MET A 129 -8.79 9.06 23.32
C MET A 129 -8.59 7.57 23.60
N ASP A 130 -8.29 7.13 24.85
CA ASP A 130 -7.97 5.74 25.24
C ASP A 130 -7.19 5.08 24.11
N ALA A 131 -5.90 5.39 24.04
CA ALA A 131 -4.99 5.20 22.90
C ALA A 131 -4.88 3.76 22.36
N ARG A 132 -5.73 2.84 22.84
CA ARG A 132 -5.99 1.57 22.21
C ARG A 132 -6.54 1.85 20.81
N PRO A 133 -5.89 1.34 19.74
CA PRO A 133 -6.55 1.29 18.43
C PRO A 133 -7.88 0.58 18.64
N LEU A 134 -8.98 1.13 18.13
CA LEU A 134 -10.31 0.54 18.20
C LEU A 134 -10.16 -0.97 17.98
N PRO A 135 -10.22 -1.82 19.02
CA PRO A 135 -9.95 -3.26 18.90
C PRO A 135 -10.88 -3.92 17.86
N ASP A 136 -11.99 -3.23 17.67
CA ASP A 136 -13.14 -3.40 16.81
C ASP A 136 -12.85 -3.18 15.30
N VAL A 137 -11.93 -2.28 14.93
CA VAL A 137 -11.60 -2.02 13.51
C VAL A 137 -10.81 -3.16 12.88
N ARG A 138 -9.97 -3.83 13.68
CA ARG A 138 -9.29 -5.06 13.24
C ARG A 138 -10.29 -6.12 12.80
N ILE A 139 -11.48 -6.17 13.39
CA ILE A 139 -12.52 -7.13 13.02
C ILE A 139 -13.07 -6.81 11.62
N ALA A 140 -13.31 -5.54 11.28
CA ALA A 140 -13.73 -5.15 9.92
C ALA A 140 -12.66 -5.51 8.87
N TYR A 141 -11.40 -5.18 9.14
CA TYR A 141 -10.30 -5.49 8.22
C TYR A 141 -10.03 -6.99 8.10
N GLN A 142 -10.08 -7.74 9.20
CA GLN A 142 -9.91 -9.19 9.17
C GLN A 142 -11.02 -9.85 8.34
N ARG A 143 -12.28 -9.49 8.57
CA ARG A 143 -13.40 -10.01 7.77
C ARG A 143 -13.24 -9.68 6.28
N SER A 144 -12.81 -8.46 5.97
CA SER A 144 -12.56 -8.05 4.58
C SER A 144 -11.39 -8.83 3.95
N HIS A 145 -10.37 -9.17 4.74
CA HIS A 145 -9.28 -10.04 4.30
C HIS A 145 -9.75 -11.46 4.04
N ASP A 146 -10.53 -12.02 4.96
CA ASP A 146 -11.08 -13.38 4.85
C ASP A 146 -12.03 -13.50 3.64
N ARG A 147 -12.71 -12.41 3.26
CA ARG A 147 -13.52 -12.31 2.03
C ARG A 147 -12.71 -12.07 0.75
N GLY A 148 -11.41 -11.81 0.86
CA GLY A 148 -10.53 -11.51 -0.28
C GLY A 148 -10.66 -10.09 -0.84
N GLU A 149 -11.31 -9.16 -0.14
CA GLU A 149 -11.36 -7.75 -0.54
C GLU A 149 -10.02 -7.04 -0.33
N ILE A 150 -9.24 -7.49 0.66
CA ILE A 150 -7.92 -6.95 0.96
C ILE A 150 -6.89 -8.02 1.33
N ASP A 151 -5.60 -7.73 1.10
CA ASP A 151 -4.49 -8.54 1.63
C ASP A 151 -3.79 -7.80 2.77
N LEU A 152 -4.09 -8.19 4.02
CA LEU A 152 -3.49 -7.59 5.22
C LEU A 152 -1.97 -7.81 5.31
N GLY A 153 -1.42 -8.82 4.63
CA GLY A 153 0.02 -9.03 4.57
C GLY A 153 0.75 -7.99 3.72
N ARG A 154 0.02 -7.23 2.88
CA ARG A 154 0.60 -6.25 1.93
C ARG A 154 0.36 -4.80 2.32
N VAL A 155 -0.61 -4.54 3.19
CA VAL A 155 -1.03 -3.17 3.53
C VAL A 155 -0.37 -2.73 4.83
N PRO A 156 0.41 -1.63 4.84
CA PRO A 156 1.02 -1.13 6.07
C PRO A 156 -0.02 -0.74 7.13
N PRO A 157 0.24 -0.95 8.43
CA PRO A 157 -0.69 -0.57 9.51
C PRO A 157 -1.09 0.90 9.50
N ALA A 158 -0.20 1.80 9.09
CA ALA A 158 -0.49 3.24 8.98
C ALA A 158 -1.59 3.55 7.93
N VAL A 159 -1.64 2.78 6.83
CA VAL A 159 -2.70 2.93 5.81
C VAL A 159 -4.05 2.50 6.38
N LEU A 160 -4.07 1.42 7.16
CA LEU A 160 -5.28 0.94 7.84
C LEU A 160 -5.76 1.90 8.94
N ALA A 161 -4.86 2.64 9.57
CA ALA A 161 -5.21 3.64 10.58
C ALA A 161 -5.76 4.95 9.98
N LEU A 162 -5.34 5.29 8.75
CA LEU A 162 -5.61 6.58 8.10
C LEU A 162 -7.07 7.06 8.18
N PRO A 163 -8.11 6.26 7.86
CA PRO A 163 -9.49 6.76 7.88
C PRO A 163 -9.92 7.20 9.27
N PHE A 164 -9.50 6.45 10.30
CA PHE A 164 -9.83 6.71 11.69
C PHE A 164 -9.09 7.93 12.22
N ASP A 165 -7.83 8.09 11.81
CA ASP A 165 -7.02 9.23 12.22
C ASP A 165 -7.55 10.54 11.62
N LEU A 166 -7.99 10.53 10.36
CA LEU A 166 -8.61 11.70 9.72
C LEU A 166 -9.96 12.05 10.34
N VAL A 167 -10.82 11.06 10.59
CA VAL A 167 -12.11 11.31 11.26
C VAL A 167 -11.89 11.83 12.69
N ARG A 168 -10.93 11.25 13.42
CA ARG A 168 -10.56 11.71 14.76
C ARG A 168 -10.01 13.13 14.74
N HIS A 169 -9.16 13.46 13.76
CA HIS A 169 -8.62 14.80 13.60
C HIS A 169 -9.75 15.82 13.41
N ASP A 170 -10.64 15.58 12.45
CA ASP A 170 -11.76 16.47 12.15
C ASP A 170 -12.68 16.64 13.38
N LEU A 171 -13.00 15.53 14.09
CA LEU A 171 -13.75 15.55 15.35
C LEU A 171 -13.08 16.42 16.43
N LEU A 172 -11.76 16.33 16.59
CA LEU A 172 -11.04 17.04 17.64
C LEU A 172 -10.86 18.53 17.34
N MET A 173 -10.75 18.89 16.07
CA MET A 173 -10.58 20.29 15.66
C MET A 173 -11.92 21.02 15.57
N ASP A 174 -12.96 20.36 15.08
CA ASP A 174 -14.26 21.00 14.87
C ASP A 174 -15.25 20.81 16.02
N LEU A 175 -15.07 19.76 16.83
CA LEU A 175 -15.96 19.34 17.92
C LEU A 175 -17.43 19.18 17.47
N LYS A 176 -17.62 18.77 16.22
CA LYS A 176 -18.93 18.58 15.57
C LYS A 176 -18.94 17.24 14.83
N PRO A 177 -20.13 16.63 14.63
CA PRO A 177 -20.24 15.44 13.80
C PRO A 177 -19.74 15.74 12.37
N LEU A 178 -18.98 14.82 11.80
CA LEU A 178 -18.57 14.95 10.40
C LEU A 178 -19.80 14.80 9.50
N LYS A 179 -19.85 15.60 8.44
CA LYS A 179 -20.81 15.38 7.36
C LYS A 179 -20.48 14.06 6.67
N ARG A 180 -21.50 13.29 6.32
CA ARG A 180 -21.35 12.02 5.59
C ARG A 180 -20.45 12.14 4.35
N ALA A 181 -20.60 13.21 3.57
CA ALA A 181 -19.77 13.46 2.39
C ALA A 181 -18.26 13.53 2.70
N ARG A 182 -17.88 14.00 3.89
CA ARG A 182 -16.47 14.02 4.32
C ARG A 182 -15.97 12.60 4.62
N VAL A 183 -16.79 11.78 5.26
CA VAL A 183 -16.47 10.36 5.51
C VAL A 183 -16.31 9.61 4.18
N GLU A 184 -17.21 9.84 3.23
CA GLU A 184 -17.13 9.25 1.88
C GLU A 184 -15.86 9.68 1.14
N SER A 185 -15.50 10.98 1.16
CA SER A 185 -14.23 11.46 0.59
C SER A 185 -13.00 10.81 1.25
N ILE A 186 -12.97 10.68 2.59
CA ILE A 186 -11.88 10.00 3.30
C ILE A 186 -11.73 8.55 2.83
N VAL A 187 -12.85 7.82 2.68
CA VAL A 187 -12.83 6.41 2.28
C VAL A 187 -12.49 6.26 0.79
N ASP A 188 -13.20 6.96 -0.09
CA ASP A 188 -13.18 6.73 -1.53
C ASP A 188 -12.04 7.44 -2.25
N GLU A 189 -11.69 8.65 -1.82
CA GLU A 189 -10.73 9.50 -2.53
C GLU A 189 -9.33 9.40 -1.91
N LEU A 190 -9.22 9.07 -0.63
CA LEU A 190 -7.93 8.99 0.08
C LEU A 190 -7.51 7.56 0.40
N PHE A 191 -8.34 6.84 1.16
CA PHE A 191 -7.99 5.50 1.62
C PHE A 191 -7.97 4.46 0.49
N TRP A 192 -9.02 4.43 -0.34
CA TRP A 192 -9.18 3.40 -1.37
C TRP A 192 -8.08 3.41 -2.46
N PRO A 193 -7.66 4.58 -3.01
CA PRO A 193 -6.57 4.61 -3.98
C PRO A 193 -5.24 4.19 -3.38
N LEU A 194 -4.99 4.58 -2.12
CA LEU A 194 -3.77 4.20 -1.40
C LEU A 194 -3.76 2.69 -1.14
N LEU A 195 -4.88 2.12 -0.70
CA LEU A 195 -5.05 0.69 -0.49
C LEU A 195 -4.75 -0.11 -1.77
N ARG A 196 -5.31 0.31 -2.92
CA ARG A 196 -5.07 -0.34 -4.22
C ARG A 196 -3.59 -0.34 -4.62
N ASN A 197 -2.88 0.76 -4.37
CA ASN A 197 -1.44 0.86 -4.65
C ASN A 197 -0.65 -0.26 -3.95
N TYR A 198 -0.97 -0.57 -2.69
CA TYR A 198 -0.32 -1.66 -1.95
C TYR A 198 -0.80 -3.06 -2.36
N GLN A 199 -1.99 -3.18 -2.94
CA GLN A 199 -2.55 -4.47 -3.38
C GLN A 199 -2.04 -4.90 -4.76
N ASP A 200 -1.86 -3.94 -5.67
CA ASP A 200 -1.36 -4.19 -7.03
C ASP A 200 0.14 -4.53 -7.00
N SER A 201 0.45 -5.82 -7.19
CA SER A 201 1.82 -6.39 -7.14
C SER A 201 2.75 -5.90 -8.25
N THR A 202 2.25 -5.06 -9.14
CA THR A 202 2.91 -4.61 -10.37
C THR A 202 4.08 -3.66 -10.07
N VAL A 203 4.06 -2.97 -8.93
CA VAL A 203 5.05 -1.92 -8.60
C VAL A 203 6.45 -2.50 -8.30
N LYS A 204 6.53 -3.73 -7.75
CA LYS A 204 7.81 -4.28 -7.28
C LYS A 204 8.87 -4.43 -8.38
N TYR A 205 8.46 -4.67 -9.61
CA TYR A 205 9.35 -4.83 -10.76
C TYR A 205 9.17 -3.74 -11.82
N GLN A 206 8.29 -2.75 -11.60
CA GLN A 206 7.98 -1.70 -12.59
C GLN A 206 9.22 -0.91 -12.96
N THR A 207 9.95 -0.39 -11.98
CA THR A 207 11.18 0.38 -12.22
C THR A 207 12.23 -0.45 -12.95
N ILE A 208 12.43 -1.72 -12.54
CA ILE A 208 13.37 -2.62 -13.20
C ILE A 208 12.97 -2.84 -14.67
N ASN A 209 11.70 -3.14 -14.92
CA ASN A 209 11.17 -3.38 -16.27
C ASN A 209 11.17 -2.11 -17.14
N GLU A 210 11.02 -0.92 -16.56
CA GLU A 210 11.13 0.36 -17.27
C GLU A 210 12.58 0.64 -17.68
N LEU A 211 13.53 0.40 -16.78
CA LEU A 211 14.97 0.54 -17.06
C LEU A 211 15.41 -0.42 -18.16
N PHE A 212 15.03 -1.71 -18.09
CA PHE A 212 15.31 -2.68 -19.18
C PHE A 212 14.73 -2.23 -20.51
N ARG A 213 13.46 -1.80 -20.54
CA ARG A 213 12.82 -1.33 -21.78
C ARG A 213 13.52 -0.11 -22.35
N SER A 214 13.94 0.83 -21.50
CA SER A 214 14.66 2.03 -21.93
C SER A 214 16.02 1.71 -22.55
N ILE A 215 16.80 0.83 -21.91
CA ILE A 215 18.10 0.35 -22.42
C ILE A 215 17.92 -0.37 -23.76
N MET A 216 17.04 -1.38 -23.80
CA MET A 216 16.79 -2.17 -25.01
C MET A 216 16.25 -1.31 -26.16
N SER A 217 15.39 -0.32 -25.87
CA SER A 217 14.90 0.61 -26.88
C SER A 217 16.02 1.48 -27.46
N THR A 218 17.00 1.86 -26.65
CA THR A 218 18.13 2.69 -27.08
C THR A 218 19.06 1.90 -28.00
N GLN A 219 19.44 0.69 -27.60
CA GLN A 219 20.24 -0.24 -28.41
C GLN A 219 19.52 -0.57 -29.74
N ARG A 220 18.23 -0.90 -29.68
CA ARG A 220 17.43 -1.20 -30.87
C ARG A 220 17.39 -0.03 -31.85
N LYS A 221 17.19 1.20 -31.36
CA LYS A 221 17.14 2.40 -32.21
C LYS A 221 18.46 2.60 -32.95
N ALA A 222 19.60 2.43 -32.27
CA ALA A 222 20.91 2.52 -32.91
C ALA A 222 21.12 1.44 -33.97
N ALA A 223 20.71 0.20 -33.70
CA ALA A 223 20.76 -0.90 -34.67
C ALA A 223 19.87 -0.64 -35.90
N GLU A 224 18.68 -0.09 -35.70
CA GLU A 224 17.76 0.30 -36.78
C GLU A 224 18.33 1.42 -37.64
N GLU A 225 18.94 2.44 -37.04
CA GLU A 225 19.61 3.53 -37.76
C GLU A 225 20.81 3.02 -38.58
N TRP A 226 21.62 2.15 -37.98
CA TRP A 226 22.73 1.50 -38.67
C TRP A 226 22.25 0.65 -39.86
N ALA A 227 21.22 -0.17 -39.66
CA ALA A 227 20.68 -1.03 -40.72
C ALA A 227 20.08 -0.20 -41.87
N ARG A 228 19.35 0.86 -41.54
CA ARG A 228 18.72 1.76 -42.51
C ARG A 228 19.76 2.44 -43.41
N SER A 229 20.93 2.80 -42.87
CA SER A 229 22.02 3.39 -43.67
C SER A 229 22.60 2.46 -44.75
N ARG A 230 22.22 1.18 -44.73
CA ARG A 230 22.69 0.11 -45.63
C ARG A 230 21.55 -0.58 -46.39
N ASP A 231 20.39 0.07 -46.46
CA ASP A 231 19.16 -0.46 -47.07
C ASP A 231 18.75 -1.83 -46.50
N LEU A 232 18.97 -2.03 -45.21
CA LEU A 232 18.51 -3.19 -44.46
C LEU A 232 17.44 -2.78 -43.45
N THR A 233 16.49 -3.68 -43.23
CA THR A 233 15.68 -3.66 -41.99
C THR A 233 16.51 -4.18 -40.81
N PHE A 234 16.10 -3.86 -39.60
CA PHE A 234 16.73 -4.39 -38.39
C PHE A 234 16.80 -5.92 -38.40
N GLU A 235 15.71 -6.57 -38.77
CA GLU A 235 15.60 -8.02 -38.82
C GLU A 235 16.53 -8.62 -39.89
N GLN A 236 16.67 -7.96 -41.06
CA GLN A 236 17.61 -8.38 -42.08
C GLN A 236 19.07 -8.26 -41.62
N ALA A 237 19.42 -7.15 -40.95
CA ALA A 237 20.75 -6.95 -40.39
C ALA A 237 21.07 -7.99 -39.31
N MET A 238 20.14 -8.23 -38.38
CA MET A 238 20.31 -9.24 -37.32
C MET A 238 20.51 -10.65 -37.89
N VAL A 239 19.73 -11.03 -38.91
CA VAL A 239 19.89 -12.34 -39.55
C VAL A 239 21.20 -12.45 -40.32
N LEU A 240 21.60 -11.44 -41.09
CA LEU A 240 22.89 -11.47 -41.80
C LEU A 240 24.06 -11.52 -40.80
N GLY A 241 24.02 -10.75 -39.71
CA GLY A 241 25.06 -10.74 -38.70
C GLY A 241 25.14 -12.07 -37.95
N PHE A 242 24.00 -12.69 -37.68
CA PHE A 242 23.95 -14.04 -37.13
C PHE A 242 24.55 -15.08 -38.09
N LEU A 243 24.26 -15.00 -39.39
CA LEU A 243 24.79 -15.92 -40.39
C LEU A 243 26.30 -15.73 -40.62
N GLU A 244 26.85 -14.53 -40.41
CA GLU A 244 28.30 -14.29 -40.38
C GLU A 244 28.96 -14.99 -39.19
N ARG A 245 28.35 -14.90 -38.00
CA ARG A 245 28.87 -15.57 -36.79
C ARG A 245 28.68 -17.08 -36.80
N GLN A 246 27.59 -17.56 -37.41
CA GLN A 246 27.24 -18.97 -37.49
C GLN A 246 26.92 -19.38 -38.95
N PRO A 247 27.95 -19.50 -39.81
CA PRO A 247 27.74 -19.93 -41.20
C PRO A 247 27.15 -21.33 -41.26
N GLY A 248 26.14 -21.52 -42.11
CA GLY A 248 25.49 -22.82 -42.31
C GLY A 248 24.44 -23.17 -41.26
N ALA A 249 23.94 -22.19 -40.52
CA ALA A 249 22.82 -22.32 -39.61
C ALA A 249 21.56 -22.85 -40.32
N ILE A 250 20.73 -23.61 -39.60
CA ILE A 250 19.43 -24.02 -40.12
C ILE A 250 18.38 -22.96 -39.79
N GLN A 251 17.26 -22.99 -40.50
CA GLN A 251 16.16 -22.03 -40.33
C GLN A 251 15.62 -21.98 -38.89
N ARG A 252 15.69 -23.10 -38.16
CA ARG A 252 15.30 -23.18 -36.74
C ARG A 252 16.21 -22.32 -35.85
N ASP A 253 17.51 -22.29 -36.13
CA ASP A 253 18.47 -21.55 -35.33
C ASP A 253 18.26 -20.04 -35.52
N VAL A 254 17.98 -19.62 -36.75
CA VAL A 254 17.62 -18.23 -37.08
C VAL A 254 16.33 -17.81 -36.37
N ALA A 255 15.33 -18.70 -36.29
CA ALA A 255 14.07 -18.43 -35.60
C ALA A 255 14.25 -18.32 -34.08
N ALA A 256 15.10 -19.18 -33.50
CA ALA A 256 15.44 -19.13 -32.08
C ALA A 256 16.15 -17.81 -31.72
N MET A 257 17.14 -17.39 -32.52
CA MET A 257 17.89 -16.14 -32.29
C MET A 257 17.04 -14.88 -32.45
N SER A 258 16.19 -14.84 -33.49
CA SER A 258 15.36 -13.66 -33.77
C SER A 258 14.06 -13.61 -32.96
N HIS A 259 13.85 -14.58 -32.05
CA HIS A 259 12.64 -14.73 -31.25
C HIS A 259 11.34 -14.61 -32.08
N THR A 260 11.32 -15.20 -33.28
CA THR A 260 10.19 -15.14 -34.21
C THR A 260 9.81 -16.54 -34.72
N THR A 261 8.72 -16.61 -35.50
CA THR A 261 8.21 -17.89 -35.99
C THR A 261 9.00 -18.40 -37.21
N ALA A 262 9.04 -19.72 -37.39
CA ALA A 262 9.68 -20.33 -38.56
C ALA A 262 9.10 -19.83 -39.89
N SER A 263 7.80 -19.50 -39.93
CA SER A 263 7.12 -18.90 -41.08
C SER A 263 7.64 -17.51 -41.42
N ASN A 264 7.83 -16.66 -40.40
CA ASN A 264 8.39 -15.32 -40.57
C ASN A 264 9.85 -15.38 -41.05
N VAL A 265 10.65 -16.28 -40.46
CA VAL A 265 12.03 -16.51 -40.92
C VAL A 265 12.05 -17.00 -42.37
N SER A 266 11.15 -17.90 -42.77
CA SER A 266 11.09 -18.38 -44.15
C SER A 266 10.86 -17.24 -45.14
N LEU A 267 9.94 -16.32 -44.82
CA LEU A 267 9.64 -15.15 -45.64
C LEU A 267 10.83 -14.19 -45.71
N LEU A 268 11.47 -13.93 -44.56
CA LEU A 268 12.65 -13.08 -44.45
C LEU A 268 13.82 -13.62 -45.29
N LEU A 269 14.14 -14.91 -45.13
CA LEU A 269 15.21 -15.58 -45.89
C LEU A 269 14.92 -15.58 -47.39
N LYS A 270 13.68 -15.84 -47.81
CA LYS A 270 13.28 -15.74 -49.23
C LYS A 270 13.41 -14.30 -49.77
N GLY A 271 13.20 -13.30 -48.93
CA GLY A 271 13.45 -11.90 -49.25
C GLY A 271 14.93 -11.60 -49.45
N LEU A 272 15.77 -12.05 -48.53
CA LEU A 272 17.24 -11.88 -48.58
C LEU A 272 17.87 -12.63 -49.75
N GLU A 273 17.40 -13.85 -50.04
CA GLU A 273 17.84 -14.66 -51.18
C GLU A 273 17.50 -13.99 -52.52
N ARG A 274 16.29 -13.44 -52.68
CA ARG A 274 15.92 -12.65 -53.87
C ARG A 274 16.79 -11.41 -54.06
N ARG A 275 17.28 -10.82 -52.97
CA ARG A 275 18.23 -9.70 -53.00
C ARG A 275 19.68 -10.14 -53.21
N GLY A 276 19.94 -11.45 -53.32
CA GLY A 276 21.28 -12.01 -53.45
C GLY A 276 22.16 -11.85 -52.22
N LEU A 277 21.56 -11.65 -51.03
CA LEU A 277 22.29 -11.40 -49.77
C LEU A 277 22.50 -12.68 -48.95
N VAL A 278 21.76 -13.74 -49.25
CA VAL A 278 21.82 -15.04 -48.58
C VAL A 278 21.82 -16.15 -49.62
N GLU A 279 22.52 -17.23 -49.32
CA GLU A 279 22.54 -18.46 -50.10
C GLU A 279 22.01 -19.64 -49.26
N ARG A 280 21.13 -20.45 -49.83
CA ARG A 280 20.63 -21.68 -49.21
C ARG A 280 21.20 -22.89 -49.93
N ARG A 281 22.00 -23.69 -49.23
CA ARG A 281 22.66 -24.88 -49.78
C ARG A 281 22.06 -26.15 -49.20
N THR A 282 21.85 -27.15 -50.05
CA THR A 282 21.51 -28.50 -49.60
C THR A 282 22.79 -29.24 -49.29
N GLU A 283 22.95 -29.68 -48.04
CA GLU A 283 24.08 -30.53 -47.64
C GLU A 283 23.61 -31.99 -47.58
N ASN A 284 24.37 -32.91 -48.15
CA ASN A 284 24.11 -34.36 -48.11
C ASN A 284 22.75 -34.83 -48.69
N GLY A 285 22.18 -34.12 -49.67
CA GLY A 285 20.97 -34.55 -50.39
C GLY A 285 19.66 -34.52 -49.59
N ASN A 286 19.66 -33.99 -48.36
CA ASN A 286 18.47 -33.89 -47.53
C ASN A 286 17.79 -32.51 -47.70
N GLU A 287 16.72 -32.44 -48.50
CA GLU A 287 15.96 -31.20 -48.72
C GLU A 287 15.34 -30.61 -47.44
N ARG A 288 15.19 -31.42 -46.38
CA ARG A 288 14.61 -30.99 -45.09
C ARG A 288 15.60 -30.23 -44.20
N SER A 289 16.86 -30.08 -44.61
CA SER A 289 17.90 -29.41 -43.82
C SER A 289 18.77 -28.48 -44.67
N LYS A 290 18.14 -27.53 -45.36
CA LYS A 290 18.87 -26.47 -46.07
C LYS A 290 19.64 -25.61 -45.09
N ARG A 291 20.96 -25.50 -45.31
CA ARG A 291 21.85 -24.61 -44.57
C ARG A 291 21.87 -23.24 -45.20
N VAL A 292 21.94 -22.22 -44.36
CA VAL A 292 21.85 -20.83 -44.75
C VAL A 292 23.20 -20.15 -44.54
N TYR A 293 23.65 -19.39 -45.52
CA TYR A 293 24.91 -18.64 -45.50
C TYR A 293 24.64 -17.20 -45.93
N ALA A 294 25.36 -16.24 -45.35
CA ALA A 294 25.46 -14.93 -45.97
C ALA A 294 26.22 -15.08 -47.31
N SER A 295 25.72 -14.43 -48.37
CA SER A 295 26.47 -14.35 -49.62
C SER A 295 27.61 -13.32 -49.48
N PRO A 296 28.60 -13.28 -50.38
CA PRO A 296 29.62 -12.23 -50.36
C PRO A 296 29.05 -10.80 -50.39
N ALA A 297 27.86 -10.60 -50.99
CA ALA A 297 27.18 -9.31 -50.96
C ALA A 297 26.53 -9.03 -49.60
N GLY A 298 25.93 -10.04 -48.97
CA GLY A 298 25.41 -9.97 -47.60
C GLY A 298 26.50 -9.67 -46.58
N SER A 299 27.63 -10.38 -46.65
CA SER A 299 28.80 -10.18 -45.79
C SER A 299 29.34 -8.75 -45.87
N ARG A 300 29.42 -8.19 -47.07
CA ARG A 300 29.87 -6.80 -47.25
C ARG A 300 28.90 -5.78 -46.66
N LEU A 301 27.59 -5.99 -46.81
CA LEU A 301 26.59 -5.08 -46.25
C LEU A 301 26.59 -5.13 -44.72
N ILE A 302 26.84 -6.30 -44.13
CA ILE A 302 26.80 -6.46 -42.68
C ILE A 302 28.13 -6.18 -41.97
N ALA A 303 29.19 -5.95 -42.74
CA ALA A 303 30.51 -5.63 -42.24
C ALA A 303 30.47 -4.40 -41.30
N GLY A 304 31.07 -4.56 -40.11
CA GLY A 304 31.12 -3.53 -39.09
C GLY A 304 29.88 -3.40 -38.21
N LEU A 305 28.88 -4.31 -38.34
CA LEU A 305 27.74 -4.34 -37.42
C LEU A 305 28.18 -4.54 -35.98
N ASP A 306 29.02 -5.53 -35.71
CA ASP A 306 29.44 -5.89 -34.35
C ASP A 306 30.23 -4.75 -33.68
N ALA A 307 31.11 -4.09 -34.43
CA ALA A 307 31.83 -2.92 -33.95
C ALA A 307 30.88 -1.75 -33.65
N ALA A 308 29.88 -1.51 -34.50
CA ALA A 308 28.89 -0.46 -34.27
C ALA A 308 28.02 -0.74 -33.04
N MET A 309 27.61 -2.00 -32.82
CA MET A 309 26.84 -2.37 -31.63
C MET A 309 27.70 -2.30 -30.36
N ALA A 310 28.97 -2.71 -30.42
CA ALA A 310 29.89 -2.61 -29.29
C ALA A 310 30.10 -1.15 -28.83
N GLU A 311 30.16 -0.19 -29.74
CA GLU A 311 30.26 1.24 -29.38
C GLU A 311 28.97 1.75 -28.70
N VAL A 312 27.80 1.26 -29.11
CA VAL A 312 26.52 1.59 -28.45
C VAL A 312 26.48 1.00 -27.05
N ASP A 313 26.85 -0.26 -26.90
CA ASP A 313 26.89 -0.93 -25.60
C ASP A 313 27.87 -0.24 -24.66
N LYS A 314 29.05 0.12 -25.16
CA LYS A 314 30.04 0.88 -24.40
C LYS A 314 29.49 2.23 -23.94
N ALA A 315 28.74 2.95 -24.78
CA ALA A 315 28.13 4.22 -24.40
C ALA A 315 27.01 4.04 -23.36
N VAL A 316 26.19 2.99 -23.49
CA VAL A 316 25.12 2.66 -22.54
C VAL A 316 25.66 2.33 -21.16
N PHE A 317 26.76 1.58 -21.08
CA PHE A 317 27.34 1.13 -19.82
C PHE A 317 28.52 1.99 -19.32
N ALA A 318 28.94 3.02 -20.08
CA ALA A 318 29.99 3.97 -19.68
C ALA A 318 29.82 4.60 -18.29
N PRO A 319 28.59 4.85 -17.78
CA PRO A 319 28.41 5.37 -16.43
C PRO A 319 28.78 4.40 -15.29
N LEU A 320 28.92 3.11 -15.57
CA LEU A 320 29.23 2.07 -14.57
C LEU A 320 30.73 1.78 -14.54
N ASP A 321 31.30 1.66 -13.34
CA ASP A 321 32.67 1.16 -13.18
C ASP A 321 32.79 -0.37 -13.41
N GLU A 322 34.02 -0.90 -13.44
CA GLU A 322 34.25 -2.32 -13.71
C GLU A 322 33.61 -3.25 -12.68
N ALA A 323 33.55 -2.84 -11.40
CA ALA A 323 32.95 -3.64 -10.34
C ALA A 323 31.42 -3.62 -10.44
N GLU A 324 30.83 -2.48 -10.77
CA GLU A 324 29.40 -2.30 -11.01
C GLU A 324 28.94 -3.09 -12.24
N GLN A 325 29.72 -3.08 -13.32
CA GLN A 325 29.45 -3.88 -14.52
C GLN A 325 29.47 -5.38 -14.22
N ALA A 326 30.50 -5.86 -13.53
CA ALA A 326 30.59 -7.27 -13.12
C ALA A 326 29.44 -7.68 -12.18
N GLY A 327 29.03 -6.77 -11.28
CA GLY A 327 27.88 -6.96 -10.40
C GLY A 327 26.56 -7.06 -11.18
N LEU A 328 26.34 -6.15 -12.14
CA LEU A 328 25.16 -6.17 -13.01
C LEU A 328 25.12 -7.46 -13.83
N GLU A 329 26.22 -7.85 -14.45
CA GLU A 329 26.33 -9.10 -15.22
C GLU A 329 25.97 -10.32 -14.37
N ALA A 330 26.48 -10.41 -13.14
CA ALA A 330 26.17 -11.50 -12.24
C ALA A 330 24.68 -11.56 -11.85
N LEU A 331 24.03 -10.41 -11.66
CA LEU A 331 22.60 -10.34 -11.34
C LEU A 331 21.73 -10.72 -12.55
N LEU A 332 22.05 -10.18 -13.73
CA LEU A 332 21.37 -10.52 -14.96
C LEU A 332 21.54 -11.99 -15.33
N GLY A 333 22.73 -12.55 -15.13
CA GLY A 333 23.01 -13.97 -15.34
C GLY A 333 22.13 -14.88 -14.48
N LYS A 334 21.89 -14.52 -13.21
CA LYS A 334 20.97 -15.26 -12.33
C LYS A 334 19.53 -15.23 -12.82
N VAL A 335 19.07 -14.09 -13.34
CA VAL A 335 17.72 -13.95 -13.90
C VAL A 335 17.60 -14.77 -15.19
N ASN A 336 18.58 -14.62 -16.10
CA ASN A 336 18.60 -15.28 -17.39
C ASN A 336 18.63 -16.81 -17.27
N ALA A 337 19.36 -17.36 -16.29
CA ALA A 337 19.41 -18.80 -16.02
C ALA A 337 18.05 -19.42 -15.60
N ARG A 338 17.04 -18.59 -15.29
CA ARG A 338 15.69 -19.02 -14.90
C ARG A 338 14.62 -18.73 -15.95
N LEU A 339 14.97 -18.10 -17.07
CA LEU A 339 14.03 -17.85 -18.15
C LEU A 339 13.74 -19.15 -18.95
N PRO A 340 12.50 -19.35 -19.41
CA PRO A 340 12.06 -20.57 -20.10
C PRO A 340 12.63 -20.74 -21.51
#